data_AF-A0A1Y1K1R4-F1
#
_entry.id   AF-A0A1Y1K1R4-F1
#
_cell.length_a   1.000
_cell.length_b   1.000
_cell.length_c   1.000
_cell.angle_alpha   90.00
_cell.angle_beta   90.00
_cell.angle_gamma   90.00
#
_symmetry.space_group_name_H-M   'P 1'
#
loop_
_entity.id
_entity.type
_entity.pdbx_description
1 polymer ?
#
loop_
_entity_poly.entity_id
_entity_poly.type
_entity_poly.pdbx_seq_one_letter_code
_entity_poly.pdbx_strand_id
1 'polypeptide(L)'
;VYSALMNTHDRLMGLDLPHGGHLSHGYQTPTKKISFISKYFETLPYRLDESTGLIDYDKLEELALIYRPKIIVAGASAYSRLIDYKRMREICDKVNAYLLADMAHISGLVAAKVLPG
;
A
#
# COMPACT_ATOMS: atom_id res chain seq x y z
N VAL A 1 9.28 9.91 -3.93
CA VAL A 1 8.62 9.03 -4.92
C VAL A 1 7.33 9.65 -5.43
N TYR A 2 6.30 9.85 -4.59
CA TYR A 2 4.98 10.32 -5.06
C TYR A 2 5.05 11.60 -5.92
N SER A 3 5.66 12.67 -5.43
CA SER A 3 5.79 13.93 -6.20
C SER A 3 6.53 13.82 -7.53
N ALA A 4 7.33 12.77 -7.74
CA ALA A 4 8.04 12.54 -9.00
C ALA A 4 7.21 11.75 -10.02
N LEU A 5 6.22 10.96 -9.55
CA LEU A 5 5.46 10.02 -10.38
C LEU A 5 3.97 10.38 -10.48
N MET A 6 3.48 11.25 -9.60
CA MET A 6 2.08 11.60 -9.42
C MET A 6 1.90 13.11 -9.42
N ASN A 7 0.85 13.57 -10.09
CA ASN A 7 0.33 14.92 -9.93
C ASN A 7 -0.50 15.00 -8.63
N THR A 8 -0.75 16.22 -8.16
CA THR A 8 -1.72 16.45 -7.09
C THR A 8 -3.08 15.84 -7.47
N HIS A 9 -3.73 15.18 -6.53
CA HIS A 9 -4.99 14.45 -6.67
C HIS A 9 -4.94 13.16 -7.50
N ASP A 10 -3.77 12.72 -7.97
CA ASP A 10 -3.62 11.35 -8.44
C ASP A 10 -3.87 10.36 -7.28
N ARG A 11 -4.27 9.14 -7.66
CA ARG A 11 -4.77 8.12 -6.74
C ARG A 11 -3.66 7.20 -6.23
N LEU A 12 -3.67 6.92 -4.93
CA LEU A 12 -2.73 6.05 -4.22
C LEU A 12 -3.49 5.00 -3.42
N MET A 13 -2.98 3.77 -3.40
CA MET A 13 -3.44 2.75 -2.46
C MET A 13 -2.29 2.30 -1.55
N GLY A 14 -2.57 2.17 -0.25
CA GLY A 14 -1.65 1.70 0.77
C GLY A 14 -2.39 0.88 1.82
N LEU A 15 -1.67 0.12 2.65
CA LEU A 15 -2.27 -0.65 3.74
C LEU A 15 -2.89 0.31 4.77
N ASP A 16 -4.11 0.04 5.22
CA ASP A 16 -4.79 0.89 6.20
C ASP A 16 -3.95 1.01 7.49
N LEU A 17 -3.91 2.21 8.09
CA LEU A 17 -3.08 2.46 9.26
C LEU A 17 -3.42 1.55 10.45
N PRO A 18 -4.71 1.32 10.81
CA PRO A 18 -5.07 0.40 11.88
C PRO A 18 -4.80 -1.08 11.54
N HIS A 19 -4.58 -1.39 10.26
CA HIS A 19 -4.30 -2.73 9.75
C HIS A 19 -2.79 -2.98 9.55
N GLY A 20 -1.95 -2.09 10.08
CA GLY A 20 -0.49 -2.25 10.09
C GLY A 20 0.26 -1.42 9.06
N GLY A 21 -0.42 -0.52 8.33
CA GLY A 21 0.20 0.42 7.39
C GLY A 21 1.07 1.49 8.05
N HIS A 22 1.40 2.53 7.29
CA HIS A 22 2.16 3.68 7.79
C HIS A 22 1.54 5.01 7.35
N LEU A 23 1.72 6.08 8.14
CA LEU A 23 1.17 7.41 7.83
C LEU A 23 1.64 7.97 6.48
N SER A 24 2.85 7.59 6.02
CA SER A 24 3.38 8.00 4.71
C SER A 24 2.74 7.26 3.52
N HIS A 25 1.82 6.33 3.75
CA HIS A 25 1.09 5.61 2.70
C HIS A 25 -0.30 6.20 2.45
N GLY A 26 -0.68 7.22 3.23
CA GLY A 26 -2.01 7.80 3.22
C GLY A 26 -2.79 7.40 4.46
N TYR A 27 -3.42 8.38 5.10
CA TYR A 27 -4.34 8.16 6.21
C TYR A 27 -5.30 9.34 6.36
N GLN A 28 -6.58 9.01 6.46
CA GLN A 28 -7.67 9.95 6.71
C GLN A 28 -8.78 9.24 7.49
N THR A 29 -9.50 10.00 8.30
CA THR A 29 -10.75 9.57 8.95
C THR A 29 -11.94 10.06 8.13
N PRO A 30 -13.18 9.65 8.43
CA PRO A 30 -14.37 10.19 7.76
C PRO A 30 -14.49 11.72 7.81
N THR A 31 -13.83 12.36 8.78
CA THR A 31 -13.95 13.79 9.04
C THR A 31 -12.70 14.59 8.69
N LYS A 32 -11.53 13.94 8.50
CA LYS A 32 -10.26 14.68 8.35
C LYS A 32 -9.18 13.88 7.60
N LYS A 33 -8.52 14.55 6.65
CA LYS A 33 -7.26 14.11 6.04
C LYS A 33 -6.10 14.35 7.03
N ILE A 34 -5.54 13.29 7.60
CA ILE A 34 -4.53 13.35 8.68
C ILE A 34 -3.13 13.44 8.10
N SER A 35 -2.76 12.49 7.25
CA SER A 35 -1.43 12.46 6.62
C SER A 35 -1.29 13.59 5.60
N PHE A 36 -0.04 14.06 5.42
CA PHE A 36 0.25 14.98 4.33
C PHE A 36 -0.04 14.34 2.96
N ILE A 37 0.19 13.04 2.83
CA ILE A 37 -0.06 12.29 1.59
C ILE A 37 -1.54 12.38 1.19
N SER A 38 -2.48 12.10 2.10
CA SER A 38 -3.92 12.20 1.81
C SER A 38 -4.40 13.63 1.55
N LYS A 39 -3.65 14.66 1.95
CA LYS A 39 -3.98 16.06 1.63
C LYS A 39 -3.69 16.41 0.17
N TYR A 40 -2.61 15.87 -0.40
CA TYR A 40 -2.15 16.21 -1.76
C TYR A 40 -2.53 15.17 -2.80
N PHE A 41 -2.74 13.92 -2.39
CA PHE A 41 -3.14 12.82 -3.25
C PHE A 41 -4.47 12.24 -2.76
N GLU A 42 -5.21 11.60 -3.65
CA GLU A 42 -6.39 10.86 -3.23
C GLU A 42 -5.96 9.46 -2.80
N THR A 43 -6.31 9.07 -1.58
CA THR A 43 -5.85 7.81 -0.97
C THR A 43 -7.01 6.90 -0.63
N LEU A 44 -6.94 5.64 -1.03
CA LEU A 44 -7.89 4.58 -0.62
C LEU A 44 -7.11 3.43 0.03
N PRO A 45 -7.41 3.04 1.28
CA PRO A 45 -6.69 1.95 1.91
C PRO A 45 -7.15 0.58 1.37
N TYR A 46 -6.23 -0.38 1.34
CA TYR A 46 -6.58 -1.80 1.36
C TYR A 46 -6.37 -2.37 2.77
N ARG A 47 -7.01 -3.50 3.07
CA ARG A 47 -7.13 -4.03 4.42
C ARG A 47 -6.68 -5.48 4.53
N LEU A 48 -6.60 -5.94 5.77
CA LEU A 48 -6.47 -7.36 6.08
C LEU A 48 -7.86 -8.00 6.06
N ASP A 49 -7.89 -9.29 5.76
CA ASP A 49 -8.94 -10.18 6.21
C ASP A 49 -8.80 -10.34 7.73
N GLU A 50 -9.77 -9.82 8.48
CA GLU A 50 -9.74 -9.81 9.95
C GLU A 50 -9.80 -11.21 10.57
N SER A 51 -10.29 -12.21 9.83
CA SER A 51 -10.37 -13.59 10.32
C SER A 51 -9.01 -14.30 10.29
N THR A 52 -8.15 -13.95 9.32
CA THR A 52 -6.83 -14.57 9.12
C THR A 52 -5.68 -13.67 9.55
N GLY A 53 -5.91 -12.35 9.62
CA GLY A 53 -4.88 -11.33 9.84
C GLY A 53 -3.93 -11.18 8.65
N LEU A 54 -4.30 -11.68 7.46
CA LEU A 54 -3.50 -11.56 6.22
C LEU A 54 -4.05 -10.44 5.34
N ILE A 55 -3.21 -9.84 4.50
CA ILE A 55 -3.68 -8.89 3.48
C ILE A 55 -4.72 -9.58 2.60
N ASP A 56 -5.88 -8.94 2.45
CA ASP A 56 -6.93 -9.41 1.54
C ASP A 56 -6.60 -8.94 0.12
N TYR A 57 -5.82 -9.76 -0.59
CA TYR A 57 -5.35 -9.46 -1.94
C TYR A 57 -6.48 -9.47 -2.97
N ASP A 58 -7.54 -10.23 -2.74
CA ASP A 58 -8.67 -10.31 -3.67
C ASP A 58 -9.52 -9.05 -3.55
N LYS A 59 -9.75 -8.57 -2.32
CA LYS A 59 -10.41 -7.28 -2.11
C LYS A 59 -9.55 -6.11 -2.58
N LEU A 60 -8.23 -6.17 -2.37
CA LEU A 60 -7.29 -5.20 -2.94
C LEU A 60 -7.43 -5.16 -4.47
N GLU A 61 -7.46 -6.31 -5.15
CA GLU A 61 -7.63 -6.35 -6.59
C GLU A 61 -8.96 -5.73 -7.04
N GLU A 62 -10.07 -6.13 -6.44
CA GLU A 62 -11.40 -5.60 -6.73
C GLU A 62 -11.43 -4.07 -6.60
N LEU A 63 -10.92 -3.56 -5.47
CA LEU A 63 -10.86 -2.12 -5.22
C LEU A 63 -9.91 -1.41 -6.19
N ALA A 64 -8.77 -2.01 -6.54
CA ALA A 64 -7.83 -1.40 -7.48
C ALA A 64 -8.44 -1.24 -8.89
N LEU A 65 -9.23 -2.23 -9.35
CA LEU A 65 -9.91 -2.16 -10.66
C LEU A 65 -10.93 -1.01 -10.73
N ILE A 66 -11.61 -0.72 -9.63
CA ILE A 66 -12.60 0.35 -9.52
C ILE A 66 -11.90 1.70 -9.30
N TYR A 67 -10.96 1.74 -8.35
CA TYR A 67 -10.31 2.97 -7.91
C TYR A 67 -9.22 3.45 -8.88
N ARG A 68 -8.60 2.56 -9.66
CA ARG A 68 -7.55 2.87 -10.64
C ARG A 68 -6.40 3.71 -10.04
N PRO A 69 -5.68 3.17 -9.05
CA PRO A 69 -4.55 3.88 -8.45
C PRO A 69 -3.42 4.09 -9.47
N LYS A 70 -2.65 5.17 -9.31
CA LYS A 70 -1.39 5.39 -10.02
C LYS A 70 -0.25 4.60 -9.38
N ILE A 71 -0.32 4.44 -8.06
CA ILE A 71 0.67 3.72 -7.24
C ILE A 71 -0.06 2.84 -6.22
N ILE A 72 0.43 1.62 -6.04
CA ILE A 72 0.07 0.74 -4.92
C ILE A 72 1.32 0.52 -4.07
N VAL A 73 1.22 0.79 -2.77
CA VAL A 73 2.32 0.63 -1.82
C VAL A 73 2.27 -0.77 -1.22
N ALA A 74 3.37 -1.51 -1.33
CA ALA A 74 3.63 -2.79 -0.66
C ALA A 74 4.63 -2.56 0.48
N GLY A 75 4.11 -2.17 1.65
CA GLY A 75 4.90 -1.92 2.83
C GLY A 75 4.03 -1.80 4.07
N ALA A 76 4.58 -2.13 5.23
CA ALA A 76 3.86 -2.15 6.50
C ALA A 76 4.80 -1.82 7.66
N SER A 77 4.23 -1.24 8.73
CA SER A 77 4.93 -0.99 9.99
C SER A 77 4.66 -2.09 11.02
N ALA A 78 3.42 -2.59 11.06
CA ALA A 78 2.95 -3.53 12.06
C ALA A 78 2.20 -4.71 11.40
N TYR A 79 2.90 -5.41 10.51
CA TYR A 79 2.44 -6.63 9.86
C TYR A 79 3.50 -7.72 10.01
N SER A 80 3.13 -8.85 10.61
CA SER A 80 4.06 -9.92 11.03
C SER A 80 4.29 -11.01 9.97
N ARG A 81 3.77 -10.81 8.76
CA ARG A 81 3.84 -11.74 7.64
C ARG A 81 4.56 -11.11 6.47
N LEU A 82 5.00 -11.95 5.54
CA LEU A 82 5.57 -11.48 4.29
C LEU A 82 4.46 -10.96 3.37
N ILE A 83 4.76 -9.89 2.66
CA ILE A 83 3.89 -9.37 1.60
C ILE A 83 4.13 -10.22 0.36
N ASP A 84 3.06 -10.65 -0.30
CA ASP A 84 3.13 -11.33 -1.58
C ASP A 84 3.37 -10.30 -2.70
N TYR A 85 4.64 -9.96 -2.91
CA TYR A 85 5.04 -8.99 -3.94
C TYR A 85 4.66 -9.43 -5.35
N LYS A 86 4.58 -10.74 -5.62
CA LYS A 86 4.16 -11.26 -6.92
C LYS A 86 2.68 -10.96 -7.14
N ARG A 87 1.82 -11.29 -6.18
CA ARG A 87 0.38 -10.97 -6.25
C ARG A 87 0.14 -9.47 -6.37
N MET A 88 0.88 -8.65 -5.61
CA MET A 88 0.82 -7.19 -5.71
C MET A 88 1.22 -6.66 -7.09
N ARG A 89 2.27 -7.22 -7.70
CA ARG A 89 2.72 -6.86 -9.06
C ARG A 89 1.66 -7.19 -10.11
N GLU A 90 1.08 -8.38 -10.05
CA GLU A 90 0.00 -8.79 -10.96
C GLU A 90 -1.20 -7.83 -10.89
N ILE A 91 -1.59 -7.38 -9.69
CA ILE A 91 -2.66 -6.38 -9.51
C ILE A 91 -2.26 -5.04 -10.13
N CYS A 92 -1.04 -4.57 -9.88
CA CYS A 92 -0.54 -3.32 -10.46
C CYS A 92 -0.53 -3.35 -12.00
N ASP A 93 -0.18 -4.49 -12.61
CA ASP A 93 -0.19 -4.65 -14.06
C ASP A 93 -1.59 -4.53 -14.65
N LYS A 94 -2.62 -5.09 -13.98
CA LYS A 94 -4.02 -4.99 -14.43
C LYS A 94 -4.54 -3.56 -14.49
N VAL A 95 -4.04 -2.68 -13.62
CA VAL A 95 -4.50 -1.27 -13.51
C VAL A 95 -3.48 -0.26 -14.03
N ASN A 96 -2.37 -0.71 -14.59
CA ASN A 96 -1.24 0.12 -15.03
C ASN A 96 -0.72 1.07 -13.92
N ALA A 97 -0.54 0.52 -12.71
CA ALA A 97 0.03 1.21 -11.56
C ALA A 97 1.51 0.86 -11.36
N TYR A 98 2.23 1.77 -10.72
CA TYR A 98 3.52 1.44 -10.12
C TYR A 98 3.32 0.63 -8.84
N LEU A 99 4.15 -0.39 -8.67
CA LEU A 99 4.33 -1.06 -7.40
C LEU A 99 5.46 -0.37 -6.64
N LEU A 100 5.17 0.19 -5.47
CA LEU A 100 6.16 0.80 -4.58
C LEU A 100 6.36 -0.08 -3.35
N ALA A 101 7.53 -0.72 -3.22
CA ALA A 101 7.88 -1.43 -2.00
C ALA A 101 8.46 -0.46 -0.95
N ASP A 102 7.79 -0.33 0.19
CA ASP A 102 8.34 0.36 1.37
C ASP A 102 8.81 -0.70 2.37
N MET A 103 10.10 -1.00 2.30
CA MET A 103 10.75 -2.05 3.07
C MET A 103 11.42 -1.53 4.36
N ALA A 104 11.04 -0.37 4.88
CA ALA A 104 11.72 0.26 6.02
C ALA A 104 11.98 -0.71 7.19
N HIS A 105 10.96 -1.46 7.61
CA HIS A 105 11.04 -2.40 8.74
C HIS A 105 11.82 -3.70 8.44
N ILE A 106 11.92 -4.12 7.18
CA ILE A 106 12.55 -5.39 6.79
C ILE A 106 13.86 -5.21 6.02
N SER A 107 14.29 -3.97 5.76
CA SER A 107 15.46 -3.64 4.94
C SER A 107 16.73 -4.37 5.36
N GLY A 108 17.02 -4.45 6.66
CA GLY A 108 18.16 -5.21 7.18
C GLY A 108 18.05 -6.72 6.97
N LEU A 109 16.84 -7.28 7.08
CA LEU A 109 16.58 -8.71 6.86
C LEU A 109 16.72 -9.09 5.37
N VAL A 110 16.23 -8.21 4.48
CA VAL A 110 16.40 -8.36 3.03
C VAL A 110 17.88 -8.24 2.66
N ALA A 111 18.60 -7.23 3.19
CA ALA A 111 20.03 -7.05 2.94
C ALA A 111 20.87 -8.26 3.41
N ALA A 112 20.49 -8.84 4.56
CA ALA A 112 21.11 -10.07 5.09
C ALA A 112 20.68 -11.34 4.35
N LYS A 113 19.77 -11.26 3.37
CA LYS A 113 19.22 -12.39 2.60
C LYS A 113 18.52 -13.45 3.46
N VAL A 114 17.96 -13.04 4.60
CA VAL A 114 17.18 -13.93 5.47
C VAL A 114 15.68 -13.84 5.22
N LEU A 115 15.25 -12.84 4.43
CA LEU A 115 13.90 -12.71 3.87
C LEU A 115 13.99 -12.49 2.35
N PRO A 116 12.94 -12.88 1.59
CA PRO A 116 12.85 -12.53 0.18
C PRO A 116 12.77 -11.00 0.00
N GLY A 117 13.43 -10.51 -1.04
CA GLY A 117 13.37 -9.11 -1.49
C GLY A 117 12.45 -8.92 -2.68
#